data_AF-A0A9D6UUE5-F1
#
_entry.id   AF-A0A9D6UUE5-F1
#
_cell.length_a   1.000
_cell.length_b   1.000
_cell.length_c   1.000
_cell.angle_alpha   90.00
_cell.angle_beta   90.00
_cell.angle_gamma   90.00
#
_symmetry.space_group_name_H-M   'P 1'
#
loop_
_entity.id
_entity.type
_entity.pdbx_description
1 polymer ?
#
loop_
_entity_poly.entity_id
_entity_poly.type
_entity_poly.pdbx_seq_one_letter_code
_entity_poly.pdbx_strand_id
1 'polypeptide(L)'
;MGSITGRKSILMTALRVVPAAGLLLFLLIQFSSELIGIAFYAMGRAQNCSFEGAMDAVGAFDKQESVAASMKNLSRLVEKDAHGFELWDTPGGKYWVPAGGSQVLFDDMAEQERGIYSTRNRGVKRGDVVLDCGANIGQYSRVALAAGASKVIAIEPVPSNIEVLRRNLKDEIASGKVVIVEKGVWDKDGSLEMFIEADNIAAHSFVVDREKTGKKVQLPLTTM
;
A
#
# COMPACT_ATOMS: atom_id res chain seq x y z
N MET A 1 -35.23 59.32 -25.35
CA MET A 1 -34.81 58.04 -25.96
C MET A 1 -33.48 57.63 -25.34
N GLY A 2 -33.37 56.39 -24.83
CA GLY A 2 -32.11 55.81 -24.35
C GLY A 2 -32.28 55.04 -23.03
N SER A 3 -32.42 53.73 -23.12
CA SER A 3 -32.83 52.79 -22.07
C SER A 3 -31.72 52.44 -21.07
N ILE A 4 -32.05 52.47 -19.77
CA ILE A 4 -31.25 51.89 -18.67
C ILE A 4 -32.00 50.64 -18.16
N THR A 5 -32.05 49.58 -18.97
CA THR A 5 -32.70 48.31 -18.59
C THR A 5 -31.89 47.06 -18.94
N GLY A 6 -30.62 47.19 -19.33
CA GLY A 6 -29.78 46.05 -19.77
C GLY A 6 -28.77 45.49 -18.77
N ARG A 7 -28.37 46.22 -17.72
CA ARG A 7 -27.22 45.83 -16.86
C ARG A 7 -27.55 45.06 -15.59
N LYS A 8 -28.82 45.02 -15.16
CA LYS A 8 -29.23 44.32 -13.92
C LYS A 8 -29.46 42.82 -14.11
N SER A 9 -29.79 42.32 -15.31
CA SER A 9 -30.03 40.88 -15.50
C SER A 9 -28.73 40.07 -15.58
N ILE A 10 -27.66 40.62 -16.17
CA ILE A 10 -26.36 39.92 -16.29
C ILE A 10 -25.69 39.74 -14.93
N LEU A 11 -25.80 40.72 -14.03
CA LEU A 11 -25.21 40.67 -12.69
C LEU A 11 -25.96 39.68 -11.77
N MET A 12 -27.28 39.54 -11.92
CA MET A 12 -28.06 38.53 -11.18
C MET A 12 -27.84 37.10 -11.70
N THR A 13 -27.52 36.93 -12.99
CA THR A 13 -27.15 35.62 -13.56
C THR A 13 -25.74 35.22 -13.12
N ALA A 14 -24.76 36.13 -13.12
CA ALA A 14 -23.39 35.86 -12.67
C ALA A 14 -23.33 35.49 -11.17
N LEU A 15 -24.15 36.11 -10.32
CA LEU A 15 -24.19 35.81 -8.87
C LEU A 15 -24.85 34.46 -8.53
N ARG A 16 -25.63 33.88 -9.45
CA ARG A 16 -26.22 32.53 -9.30
C ARG A 16 -25.36 31.43 -9.94
N VAL A 17 -24.52 31.78 -10.91
CA VAL A 17 -23.66 30.84 -11.64
C VAL A 17 -22.35 30.55 -10.88
N VAL A 18 -21.78 31.48 -10.12
CA VAL A 18 -20.57 31.21 -9.30
C VAL A 18 -20.79 30.16 -8.19
N PRO A 19 -21.90 30.19 -7.42
CA PRO A 19 -22.21 29.11 -6.49
C PRO A 19 -22.54 27.80 -7.20
N ALA A 20 -23.22 27.84 -8.35
CA ALA A 20 -23.59 26.64 -9.10
C ALA A 20 -22.38 25.97 -9.78
N ALA A 21 -21.46 26.74 -10.35
CA ALA A 21 -20.22 26.25 -10.93
C ALA A 21 -19.23 25.79 -9.85
N GLY A 22 -19.18 26.48 -8.71
CA GLY A 22 -18.42 26.05 -7.54
C GLY A 22 -18.97 24.77 -6.93
N LEU A 23 -20.29 24.64 -6.82
CA LEU A 23 -20.97 23.43 -6.37
C LEU A 23 -20.78 22.28 -7.37
N LEU A 24 -20.89 22.54 -8.67
CA LEU A 24 -20.65 21.53 -9.71
C LEU A 24 -19.18 21.07 -9.69
N LEU A 25 -18.22 21.99 -9.58
CA LEU A 25 -16.80 21.64 -9.46
C LEU A 25 -16.52 20.86 -8.17
N PHE A 26 -17.13 21.27 -7.06
CA PHE A 26 -17.04 20.56 -5.78
C PHE A 26 -17.62 19.15 -5.87
N LEU A 27 -18.80 18.98 -6.48
CA LEU A 27 -19.41 17.68 -6.74
C LEU A 27 -18.57 16.85 -7.70
N LEU A 28 -18.00 17.43 -8.75
CA LEU A 28 -17.12 16.74 -9.68
C LEU A 28 -15.82 16.26 -9.02
N ILE A 29 -15.26 17.04 -8.09
CA ILE A 29 -14.09 16.64 -7.29
C ILE A 29 -14.50 15.53 -6.32
N GLN A 30 -15.59 15.72 -5.59
CA GLN A 30 -16.07 14.79 -4.57
C GLN A 30 -16.50 13.44 -5.14
N PHE A 31 -17.07 13.41 -6.36
CA PHE A 31 -17.52 12.19 -7.03
C PHE A 31 -16.62 11.78 -8.20
N SER A 32 -15.37 12.28 -8.24
CA SER A 32 -14.47 12.07 -9.38
C SER A 32 -14.13 10.60 -9.58
N SER A 33 -13.86 9.86 -8.49
CA SER A 33 -13.52 8.44 -8.53
C SER A 33 -14.70 7.58 -8.98
N GLU A 34 -15.92 7.87 -8.52
CA GLU A 34 -17.12 7.13 -8.94
C GLU A 34 -17.46 7.39 -10.42
N LEU A 35 -17.33 8.64 -10.89
CA LEU A 35 -17.53 8.97 -12.30
C LEU A 35 -16.51 8.27 -13.20
N ILE A 36 -15.24 8.20 -12.76
CA ILE A 36 -14.20 7.41 -13.44
C ILE A 36 -14.57 5.92 -13.44
N GLY A 37 -15.02 5.37 -12.31
CA GLY A 37 -15.47 3.99 -12.19
C GLY A 37 -16.59 3.64 -13.16
N ILE A 38 -17.63 4.48 -13.22
CA ILE A 38 -18.75 4.35 -14.16
C ILE A 38 -18.26 4.39 -15.60
N ALA A 39 -17.36 5.33 -15.93
CA ALA A 39 -16.81 5.45 -17.28
C ALA A 39 -15.98 4.20 -17.67
N PHE A 40 -15.14 3.69 -16.76
CA PHE A 40 -14.36 2.47 -16.99
C PHE A 40 -15.26 1.25 -17.21
N TYR A 41 -16.34 1.12 -16.43
CA TYR A 41 -17.33 0.07 -16.62
C TYR A 41 -18.03 0.19 -17.98
N ALA A 42 -18.51 1.38 -18.33
CA ALA A 42 -19.18 1.65 -19.61
C ALA A 42 -18.28 1.41 -20.83
N MET A 43 -16.98 1.67 -20.70
CA MET A 43 -15.96 1.35 -21.72
C MET A 43 -15.60 -0.14 -21.79
N GLY A 44 -16.22 -1.00 -20.98
CA GLY A 44 -15.93 -2.43 -20.95
C GLY A 44 -14.57 -2.77 -20.33
N ARG A 45 -14.00 -1.91 -19.50
CA ARG A 45 -12.69 -2.16 -18.83
C ARG A 45 -12.82 -2.95 -17.52
N ALA A 46 -14.05 -3.26 -17.09
CA ALA A 46 -14.35 -4.01 -15.87
C ALA A 46 -15.23 -5.23 -16.13
N GLN A 47 -15.11 -5.87 -17.32
CA GLN A 47 -16.00 -6.97 -17.76
C GLN A 47 -15.98 -8.22 -16.88
N ASN A 48 -14.99 -8.37 -16.00
CA ASN A 48 -14.91 -9.49 -15.04
C ASN A 48 -15.73 -9.24 -13.75
N CYS A 49 -16.33 -8.06 -13.58
CA CYS A 49 -17.10 -7.67 -12.39
C CYS A 49 -18.53 -7.25 -12.77
N SER A 50 -19.47 -7.40 -11.83
CA SER A 50 -20.76 -6.69 -11.92
C SER A 50 -20.53 -5.18 -11.77
N PHE A 51 -21.50 -4.35 -12.18
CA PHE A 51 -21.44 -2.91 -11.94
C PHE A 51 -21.25 -2.58 -10.45
N GLU A 52 -22.03 -3.24 -9.58
CA GLU A 52 -21.91 -3.10 -8.12
C GLU A 52 -20.50 -3.47 -7.65
N GLY A 53 -19.94 -4.60 -8.09
CA GLY A 53 -18.58 -5.00 -7.72
C GLY A 53 -17.51 -4.05 -8.25
N ALA A 54 -17.72 -3.41 -9.40
CA ALA A 54 -16.82 -2.39 -9.93
C ALA A 54 -16.87 -1.11 -9.08
N MET A 55 -18.06 -0.68 -8.64
CA MET A 55 -18.21 0.49 -7.78
C MET A 55 -17.70 0.23 -6.35
N ASP A 56 -17.91 -0.96 -5.82
CA ASP A 56 -17.34 -1.40 -4.54
C ASP A 56 -15.80 -1.37 -4.57
N ALA A 57 -15.20 -1.76 -5.70
CA ALA A 57 -13.75 -1.70 -5.88
C ALA A 57 -13.23 -0.24 -5.87
N VAL A 58 -13.97 0.71 -6.47
CA VAL A 58 -13.64 2.14 -6.41
C VAL A 58 -13.69 2.64 -4.97
N GLY A 59 -14.80 2.38 -4.26
CA GLY A 59 -14.92 2.78 -2.85
C GLY A 59 -13.86 2.13 -1.96
N ALA A 60 -13.48 0.89 -2.27
CA ALA A 60 -12.38 0.21 -1.60
C ALA A 60 -11.01 0.84 -1.89
N PHE A 61 -10.78 1.35 -3.11
CA PHE A 61 -9.56 2.06 -3.46
C PHE A 61 -9.48 3.42 -2.76
N ASP A 62 -10.54 4.22 -2.80
CA ASP A 62 -10.58 5.53 -2.14
C ASP A 62 -10.36 5.41 -0.62
N LYS A 63 -10.95 4.36 -0.03
CA LYS A 63 -10.70 4.03 1.39
C LYS A 63 -9.25 3.65 1.64
N GLN A 64 -8.57 2.95 0.72
CA GLN A 64 -7.14 2.66 0.85
C GLN A 64 -6.32 3.94 0.92
N GLU A 65 -6.50 4.80 -0.08
CA GLU A 65 -5.76 6.06 -0.22
C GLU A 65 -5.97 6.98 0.98
N SER A 66 -7.21 7.09 1.45
CA SER A 66 -7.54 7.89 2.63
C SER A 66 -6.86 7.40 3.89
N VAL A 67 -6.86 6.08 4.13
CA VAL A 67 -6.23 5.49 5.31
C VAL A 67 -4.71 5.59 5.21
N ALA A 68 -4.11 5.34 4.05
CA ALA A 68 -2.67 5.48 3.82
C ALA A 68 -2.19 6.92 4.03
N ALA A 69 -2.94 7.90 3.53
CA ALA A 69 -2.68 9.32 3.78
C ALA A 69 -2.74 9.66 5.28
N SER A 70 -3.69 9.08 6.02
CA SER A 70 -3.77 9.21 7.47
C SER A 70 -2.55 8.60 8.17
N MET A 71 -2.14 7.39 7.79
CA MET A 71 -0.95 6.73 8.35
C MET A 71 0.31 7.57 8.13
N LYS A 72 0.47 8.13 6.94
CA LYS A 72 1.55 9.06 6.61
C LYS A 72 1.53 10.32 7.47
N ASN A 73 0.38 10.97 7.61
CA ASN A 73 0.24 12.21 8.39
C ASN A 73 0.50 12.00 9.89
N LEU A 74 0.20 10.82 10.41
CA LEU A 74 0.45 10.44 11.80
C LEU A 74 1.87 9.90 12.03
N SER A 75 2.65 9.73 10.97
CA SER A 75 4.00 9.18 11.04
C SER A 75 5.06 10.27 10.91
N ARG A 76 6.22 10.04 11.53
CA ARG A 76 7.37 10.94 11.45
C ARG A 76 8.67 10.19 11.24
N LEU A 77 9.54 10.73 10.41
CA LEU A 77 10.91 10.28 10.28
C LEU A 77 11.67 10.61 11.57
N VAL A 78 12.30 9.61 12.17
CA VAL A 78 13.11 9.72 13.40
C VAL A 78 14.59 9.84 13.06
N GLU A 79 15.08 8.96 12.18
CA GLU A 79 16.51 8.81 11.90
C GLU A 79 16.72 8.37 10.46
N LYS A 80 17.84 8.80 9.86
CA LYS A 80 18.42 8.19 8.66
C LYS A 80 19.81 7.71 9.02
N ASP A 81 20.11 6.44 8.78
CA ASP A 81 21.43 5.88 9.07
C ASP A 81 22.38 6.00 7.87
N ALA A 82 23.66 5.72 8.10
CA ALA A 82 24.70 5.78 7.07
C ALA A 82 24.60 4.66 6.00
N HIS A 83 23.77 3.64 6.23
CA HIS A 83 23.60 2.50 5.33
C HIS A 83 22.39 2.66 4.41
N GLY A 84 21.69 3.80 4.47
CA GLY A 84 20.54 4.08 3.63
C GLY A 84 19.24 3.50 4.17
N PHE A 85 19.11 3.37 5.49
CA PHE A 85 17.85 3.00 6.16
C PHE A 85 17.27 4.17 6.93
N GLU A 86 15.94 4.21 7.01
CA GLU A 86 15.18 5.24 7.70
C GLU A 86 14.36 4.61 8.82
N LEU A 87 14.43 5.19 10.02
CA LEU A 87 13.56 4.83 11.13
C LEU A 87 12.36 5.76 11.17
N TRP A 88 11.16 5.20 11.08
CA TRP A 88 9.90 5.92 11.18
C TRP A 88 9.17 5.57 12.47
N ASP A 89 8.61 6.60 13.12
CA ASP A 89 7.69 6.46 14.25
C ASP A 89 6.28 6.60 13.70
N THR A 90 5.45 5.57 13.90
CA THR A 90 4.14 5.40 13.26
C THR A 90 3.10 4.96 14.30
N PRO A 91 1.78 5.02 13.98
CA PRO A 91 0.75 4.49 14.88
C PRO A 91 0.93 3.02 15.26
N GLY A 92 1.53 2.20 14.39
CA GLY A 92 1.83 0.79 14.64
C GLY A 92 3.20 0.52 15.26
N GLY A 93 3.85 1.54 15.82
CA GLY A 93 5.19 1.47 16.42
C GLY A 93 6.31 1.90 15.47
N LYS A 94 7.56 1.67 15.88
CA LYS A 94 8.73 2.08 15.09
C LYS A 94 9.10 1.06 14.02
N TYR A 95 9.37 1.52 12.81
CA TYR A 95 9.80 0.69 11.68
C TYR A 95 11.04 1.26 11.00
N TRP A 96 12.05 0.41 10.84
CA TRP A 96 13.11 0.60 9.87
C TRP A 96 12.60 0.25 8.47
N VAL A 97 12.93 1.08 7.49
CA VAL A 97 12.66 0.86 6.06
C VAL A 97 13.90 1.23 5.24
N PRO A 98 14.14 0.63 4.08
CA PRO A 98 15.09 1.18 3.11
C PRO A 98 14.68 2.61 2.73
N ALA A 99 15.66 3.49 2.55
CA ALA A 99 15.40 4.87 2.17
C ALA A 99 14.57 4.94 0.88
N GLY A 100 13.56 5.82 0.87
CA GLY A 100 12.57 5.90 -0.21
C GLY A 100 11.40 4.92 -0.08
N GLY A 101 11.50 3.88 0.76
CA GLY A 101 10.46 2.86 0.95
C GLY A 101 9.32 3.23 1.90
N SER A 102 9.27 4.44 2.45
CA SER A 102 8.29 4.81 3.48
C SER A 102 6.84 4.87 2.98
N GLN A 103 6.62 5.15 1.68
CA GLN A 103 5.27 5.13 1.12
C GLN A 103 4.65 3.72 1.20
N VAL A 104 5.43 2.68 0.88
CA VAL A 104 5.02 1.27 1.01
C VAL A 104 4.65 0.95 2.45
N LEU A 105 5.43 1.41 3.43
CA LEU A 105 5.09 1.24 4.85
C LEU A 105 3.69 1.78 5.18
N PHE A 106 3.33 2.97 4.68
CA PHE A 106 2.02 3.57 4.95
C PHE A 106 0.88 2.86 4.22
N ASP A 107 1.13 2.44 2.97
CA ASP A 107 0.17 1.71 2.16
C ASP A 107 -0.12 0.34 2.80
N ASP A 108 0.92 -0.41 3.16
CA ASP A 108 0.76 -1.70 3.84
C ASP A 108 0.04 -1.52 5.20
N MET A 109 0.36 -0.46 5.96
CA MET A 109 -0.32 -0.18 7.24
C MET A 109 -1.83 0.03 7.04
N ALA A 110 -2.19 0.74 5.97
CA ALA A 110 -3.58 0.94 5.61
C ALA A 110 -4.28 -0.37 5.22
N GLU A 111 -3.58 -1.30 4.56
CA GLU A 111 -4.12 -2.64 4.28
C GLU A 111 -4.43 -3.41 5.58
N GLN A 112 -3.52 -3.35 6.55
CA GLN A 112 -3.69 -4.03 7.84
C GLN A 112 -4.83 -3.41 8.66
N GLU A 113 -4.92 -2.09 8.73
CA GLU A 113 -6.00 -1.37 9.40
C GLU A 113 -7.37 -1.72 8.79
N ARG A 114 -7.41 -1.89 7.48
CA ARG A 114 -8.61 -2.31 6.76
C ARG A 114 -8.93 -3.80 6.91
N GLY A 115 -8.00 -4.58 7.47
CA GLY A 115 -8.16 -5.99 7.76
C GLY A 115 -8.35 -6.85 6.51
N ILE A 116 -7.79 -6.47 5.36
CA ILE A 116 -8.07 -7.12 4.07
C ILE A 116 -7.72 -8.62 4.07
N TYR A 117 -6.69 -9.01 4.83
CA TYR A 117 -6.24 -10.41 5.01
C TYR A 117 -7.04 -11.19 6.07
N SER A 118 -7.83 -10.51 6.91
CA SER A 118 -8.56 -11.12 8.03
C SER A 118 -10.05 -11.32 7.77
N THR A 119 -10.53 -10.93 6.58
CA THR A 119 -11.94 -11.00 6.23
C THR A 119 -12.50 -12.43 6.25
N ARG A 120 -13.79 -12.57 6.56
CA ARG A 120 -14.54 -13.84 6.52
C ARG A 120 -14.00 -14.93 7.47
N ASN A 121 -13.54 -14.55 8.67
CA ASN A 121 -13.04 -15.47 9.71
C ASN A 121 -11.79 -16.29 9.29
N ARG A 122 -10.98 -15.72 8.39
CA ARG A 122 -9.73 -16.31 7.89
C ARG A 122 -8.46 -15.63 8.43
N GLY A 123 -8.61 -14.77 9.43
CA GLY A 123 -7.47 -14.15 10.11
C GLY A 123 -6.68 -15.12 10.98
N VAL A 124 -5.49 -14.68 11.36
CA VAL A 124 -4.59 -15.38 12.30
C VAL A 124 -5.31 -15.60 13.64
N LYS A 125 -5.17 -16.81 14.18
CA LYS A 125 -5.69 -17.19 15.49
C LYS A 125 -4.56 -17.41 16.47
N ARG A 126 -4.89 -17.26 17.76
CA ARG A 126 -3.95 -17.51 18.84
C ARG A 126 -3.41 -18.93 18.75
N GLY A 127 -2.08 -19.06 18.75
CA GLY A 127 -1.38 -20.34 18.66
C GLY A 127 -0.97 -20.74 17.23
N ASP A 128 -1.47 -20.06 16.20
CA ASP A 128 -1.14 -20.39 14.81
C ASP A 128 0.37 -20.25 14.53
N VAL A 129 0.85 -21.06 13.59
CA VAL A 129 2.13 -20.84 12.92
C VAL A 129 1.83 -20.17 11.59
N VAL A 130 2.41 -19.00 11.36
CA VAL A 130 2.15 -18.19 10.16
C VAL A 130 3.34 -18.25 9.22
N LEU A 131 3.07 -18.47 7.93
CA LEU A 131 4.06 -18.33 6.85
C LEU A 131 3.81 -16.96 6.19
N ASP A 132 4.78 -16.06 6.30
CA ASP A 132 4.72 -14.71 5.74
C ASP A 132 5.58 -14.66 4.47
N CYS A 133 4.94 -14.89 3.31
CA CYS A 133 5.59 -15.07 2.02
C CYS A 133 5.75 -13.73 1.30
N GLY A 134 6.97 -13.20 1.26
CA GLY A 134 7.22 -11.80 0.88
C GLY A 134 7.12 -10.90 2.11
N ALA A 135 7.78 -11.30 3.21
CA ALA A 135 7.69 -10.62 4.49
C ALA A 135 8.18 -9.16 4.44
N ASN A 136 8.95 -8.77 3.40
CA ASN A 136 9.44 -7.42 3.17
C ASN A 136 10.12 -6.86 4.44
N ILE A 137 9.57 -5.80 5.05
CA ILE A 137 10.10 -5.18 6.27
C ILE A 137 9.55 -5.78 7.57
N GLY A 138 8.69 -6.80 7.49
CA GLY A 138 8.12 -7.53 8.62
C GLY A 138 6.82 -6.97 9.18
N GLN A 139 6.09 -6.18 8.39
CA GLN A 139 4.87 -5.54 8.89
C GLN A 139 3.76 -6.57 9.16
N TYR A 140 3.45 -7.45 8.20
CA TYR A 140 2.45 -8.49 8.40
C TYR A 140 2.87 -9.48 9.49
N SER A 141 4.15 -9.85 9.54
CA SER A 141 4.72 -10.61 10.65
C SER A 141 4.37 -10.02 12.03
N ARG A 142 4.49 -8.70 12.23
CA ARG A 142 4.06 -8.04 13.49
C ARG A 142 2.56 -8.14 13.73
N VAL A 143 1.73 -7.99 12.70
CA VAL A 143 0.27 -8.16 12.80
C VAL A 143 -0.08 -9.58 13.23
N ALA A 144 0.54 -10.59 12.62
CA ALA A 144 0.34 -11.99 12.97
C ALA A 144 0.73 -12.28 14.43
N LEU A 145 1.87 -11.77 14.88
CA LEU A 145 2.33 -11.90 16.27
C LEU A 145 1.37 -11.21 17.25
N ALA A 146 0.90 -10.00 16.93
CA ALA A 146 -0.07 -9.26 17.74
C ALA A 146 -1.43 -9.99 17.82
N ALA A 147 -1.84 -10.67 16.75
CA ALA A 147 -3.02 -11.55 16.73
C ALA A 147 -2.84 -12.84 17.55
N GLY A 148 -1.62 -13.10 18.05
CA GLY A 148 -1.33 -14.21 18.95
C GLY A 148 -0.74 -15.44 18.26
N ALA A 149 -0.19 -15.31 17.04
CA ALA A 149 0.59 -16.38 16.44
C ALA A 149 1.67 -16.88 17.42
N SER A 150 1.82 -18.19 17.52
CA SER A 150 2.89 -18.80 18.32
C SER A 150 4.25 -18.67 17.64
N LYS A 151 4.24 -18.63 16.30
CA LYS A 151 5.45 -18.54 15.47
C LYS A 151 5.16 -17.91 14.12
N VAL A 152 6.14 -17.20 13.57
CA VAL A 152 6.12 -16.68 12.20
C VAL A 152 7.38 -17.15 11.47
N ILE A 153 7.21 -17.70 10.27
CA ILE A 153 8.29 -17.96 9.32
C ILE A 153 8.22 -16.86 8.27
N ALA A 154 9.11 -15.88 8.38
CA ALA A 154 9.18 -14.72 7.51
C ALA A 154 10.11 -15.02 6.32
N ILE A 155 9.56 -15.05 5.11
CA ILE A 155 10.27 -15.46 3.89
C ILE A 155 10.43 -14.23 3.00
N GLU A 156 11.67 -13.81 2.77
CA GLU A 156 11.99 -12.59 2.00
C GLU A 156 13.30 -12.81 1.22
N PRO A 157 13.35 -12.59 -0.10
CA PRO A 157 14.57 -12.74 -0.87
C PRO A 157 15.50 -11.52 -0.88
N VAL A 158 14.99 -10.29 -0.68
CA VAL A 158 15.77 -9.08 -0.98
C VAL A 158 16.65 -8.65 0.21
N PRO A 159 17.99 -8.55 0.04
CA PRO A 159 18.92 -8.27 1.14
C PRO A 159 18.62 -6.98 1.94
N SER A 160 18.26 -5.88 1.28
CA SER A 160 17.91 -4.63 1.96
C SER A 160 16.65 -4.75 2.81
N ASN A 161 15.67 -5.53 2.34
CA ASN A 161 14.43 -5.79 3.07
C ASN A 161 14.70 -6.73 4.25
N ILE A 162 15.52 -7.77 4.05
CA ILE A 162 15.97 -8.68 5.12
C ILE A 162 16.68 -7.91 6.24
N GLU A 163 17.56 -6.97 5.93
CA GLU A 163 18.27 -6.19 6.95
C GLU A 163 17.31 -5.41 7.85
N VAL A 164 16.33 -4.70 7.27
CA VAL A 164 15.34 -3.99 8.08
C VAL A 164 14.35 -4.91 8.77
N LEU A 165 13.99 -6.05 8.16
CA LEU A 165 13.18 -7.11 8.77
C LEU A 165 13.85 -7.61 10.06
N ARG A 166 15.17 -7.83 10.03
CA ARG A 166 15.97 -8.21 11.20
C ARG A 166 15.95 -7.14 12.29
N ARG A 167 16.03 -5.87 11.92
CA ARG A 167 15.95 -4.76 12.88
C ARG A 167 14.56 -4.63 13.48
N ASN A 168 13.52 -4.79 12.67
CA ASN A 168 12.13 -4.62 13.06
C ASN A 168 11.63 -5.76 13.96
N LEU A 169 12.15 -6.97 13.78
CA LEU A 169 11.73 -8.15 14.54
C LEU A 169 12.83 -8.68 15.47
N LYS A 170 13.77 -7.82 15.88
CA LYS A 170 14.96 -8.22 16.65
C LYS A 170 14.61 -9.06 17.88
N ASP A 171 13.61 -8.63 18.64
CA ASP A 171 13.26 -9.27 19.92
C ASP A 171 12.49 -10.58 19.69
N GLU A 172 11.66 -10.65 18.64
CA GLU A 172 10.93 -11.85 18.25
C GLU A 172 11.83 -12.91 17.63
N ILE A 173 12.89 -12.50 16.92
CA ILE A 173 13.97 -13.37 16.46
C ILE A 173 14.74 -13.90 17.68
N ALA A 174 15.16 -13.02 18.59
CA ALA A 174 15.92 -13.40 19.78
C ALA A 174 15.15 -14.38 20.69
N SER A 175 13.82 -14.24 20.77
CA SER A 175 12.95 -15.16 21.52
C SER A 175 12.54 -16.42 20.74
N GLY A 176 12.92 -16.55 19.46
CA GLY A 176 12.61 -17.70 18.62
C GLY A 176 11.17 -17.75 18.08
N LYS A 177 10.39 -16.68 18.26
CA LYS A 177 9.05 -16.52 17.70
C LYS A 177 9.06 -16.22 16.20
N VAL A 178 10.14 -15.64 15.69
CA VAL A 178 10.33 -15.37 14.26
C VAL A 178 11.54 -16.13 13.74
N VAL A 179 11.39 -16.77 12.59
CA VAL A 179 12.48 -17.34 11.80
C VAL A 179 12.49 -16.66 10.44
N ILE A 180 13.64 -16.14 10.03
CA ILE A 180 13.81 -15.52 8.71
C ILE A 180 14.39 -16.54 7.74
N VAL A 181 13.73 -16.71 6.61
CA VAL A 181 14.18 -17.51 5.46
C VAL A 181 14.53 -16.53 4.33
N GLU A 182 15.82 -16.39 4.04
CA GLU A 182 16.35 -15.45 3.04
C GLU A 182 16.21 -16.01 1.61
N LYS A 183 14.98 -16.29 1.18
CA LYS A 183 14.65 -16.85 -0.13
C LYS A 183 13.29 -16.33 -0.62
N GLY A 184 13.04 -16.44 -1.93
CA GLY A 184 11.72 -16.22 -2.50
C GLY A 184 10.91 -17.52 -2.53
N VAL A 185 9.61 -17.46 -2.27
CA VAL A 185 8.70 -18.61 -2.44
C VAL A 185 8.43 -18.83 -3.93
N TRP A 186 8.60 -20.07 -4.41
CA TRP A 186 8.51 -20.42 -5.83
C TRP A 186 8.07 -21.88 -6.04
N ASP A 187 7.90 -22.30 -7.30
CA ASP A 187 7.47 -23.66 -7.67
C ASP A 187 8.57 -24.72 -7.54
N LYS A 188 9.83 -24.30 -7.43
CA LYS A 188 11.02 -25.15 -7.23
C LYS A 188 12.14 -24.39 -6.53
N ASP A 189 13.03 -25.13 -5.87
CA ASP A 189 14.31 -24.60 -5.40
C ASP A 189 15.16 -24.12 -6.59
N GLY A 190 15.92 -23.05 -6.39
CA GLY A 190 16.83 -22.54 -7.41
C GLY A 190 17.22 -21.09 -7.16
N SER A 191 17.49 -20.37 -8.24
CA SER A 191 17.69 -18.93 -8.22
C SER A 191 17.07 -18.30 -9.46
N LEU A 192 16.43 -17.15 -9.32
CA LEU A 192 15.98 -16.33 -10.44
C LEU A 192 16.55 -14.93 -10.34
N GLU A 193 16.62 -14.28 -11.49
CA GLU A 193 17.01 -12.89 -11.59
C GLU A 193 15.86 -12.01 -11.10
N MET A 194 16.11 -11.22 -10.06
CA MET A 194 15.15 -10.23 -9.58
C MET A 194 15.55 -8.85 -10.04
N PHE A 195 14.59 -8.13 -10.60
CA PHE A 195 14.67 -6.70 -10.81
C PHE A 195 14.47 -5.96 -9.48
N ILE A 196 15.44 -5.12 -9.13
CA ILE A 196 15.45 -4.29 -7.93
C ILE A 196 15.11 -2.84 -8.32
N GLU A 197 13.85 -2.46 -8.06
CA GLU A 197 13.38 -1.07 -8.12
C GLU A 197 14.05 -0.21 -7.02
N ALA A 198 14.54 0.97 -7.39
CA ALA A 198 15.27 1.85 -6.46
C ALA A 198 14.34 2.60 -5.50
N ASP A 199 13.18 3.04 -5.98
CA ASP A 199 12.30 3.96 -5.26
C ASP A 199 11.08 3.28 -4.61
N ASN A 200 10.86 1.99 -4.86
CA ASN A 200 9.74 1.23 -4.32
C ASN A 200 10.17 -0.19 -3.92
N ILE A 201 10.31 -0.40 -2.61
CA ILE A 201 10.78 -1.66 -2.01
C ILE A 201 9.82 -2.85 -2.19
N ALA A 202 8.56 -2.59 -2.57
CA ALA A 202 7.56 -3.61 -2.87
C ALA A 202 7.43 -3.89 -4.38
N ALA A 203 8.13 -3.14 -5.23
CA ALA A 203 8.07 -3.29 -6.69
C ALA A 203 9.19 -4.17 -7.27
N HIS A 204 9.98 -4.82 -6.42
CA HIS A 204 10.94 -5.82 -6.86
C HIS A 204 10.23 -6.99 -7.56
N SER A 205 10.78 -7.51 -8.66
CA SER A 205 10.07 -8.52 -9.46
C SER A 205 11.00 -9.56 -10.07
N PHE A 206 10.60 -10.83 -10.01
CA PHE A 206 11.22 -11.93 -10.77
C PHE A 206 10.69 -12.05 -12.21
N VAL A 207 9.59 -11.35 -12.55
CA VAL A 207 8.85 -11.57 -13.80
C VAL A 207 8.80 -10.30 -14.66
N VAL A 208 8.60 -9.14 -14.03
CA VAL A 208 8.45 -7.88 -14.74
C VAL A 208 9.81 -7.19 -14.83
N ASP A 209 10.37 -7.15 -16.03
CA ASP A 209 11.51 -6.31 -16.33
C ASP A 209 11.02 -4.88 -16.62
N ARG A 210 11.32 -3.94 -15.71
CA ARG A 210 11.05 -2.52 -15.93
C ARG A 210 12.34 -1.91 -16.46
N GLU A 211 12.56 -2.06 -17.77
CA GLU A 211 13.81 -1.87 -18.52
C GLU A 211 14.56 -0.53 -18.37
N LYS A 212 14.18 0.41 -17.49
CA LYS A 212 14.73 1.76 -17.50
C LYS A 212 15.68 2.14 -16.36
N THR A 213 15.66 1.48 -15.19
CA THR A 213 16.43 2.01 -14.03
C THR A 213 16.89 1.03 -12.96
N GLY A 214 16.38 -0.20 -12.89
CA GLY A 214 16.66 -1.10 -11.76
C GLY A 214 17.91 -1.97 -11.92
N LYS A 215 18.51 -2.36 -10.78
CA LYS A 215 19.59 -3.35 -10.73
C LYS A 215 19.00 -4.75 -10.82
N LYS A 216 19.72 -5.68 -11.44
CA LYS A 216 19.33 -7.09 -11.46
C LYS A 216 20.22 -7.89 -10.51
N VAL A 217 19.62 -8.76 -9.70
CA VAL A 217 20.32 -9.55 -8.69
C VAL A 217 19.81 -10.99 -8.74
N GLN A 218 20.72 -11.96 -8.72
CA GLN A 218 20.36 -13.37 -8.56
C GLN A 218 19.99 -13.65 -7.11
N LEU A 219 18.75 -14.07 -6.87
CA LEU A 219 18.25 -14.36 -5.53
C LEU A 219 17.79 -15.82 -5.42
N PRO A 220 18.04 -16.47 -4.27
CA PRO A 220 17.67 -17.86 -4.05
C PRO A 220 16.16 -18.01 -3.87
N LEU A 221 15.64 -19.17 -4.29
CA LEU A 221 14.24 -19.55 -4.24
C LEU A 221 14.04 -20.85 -3.48
N THR A 222 12.82 -21.06 -3.00
CA THR A 222 12.42 -22.31 -2.37
C THR A 222 10.96 -22.64 -2.54
N THR A 223 10.61 -23.91 -2.35
CA THR A 223 9.23 -24.39 -2.36
C THR A 223 8.58 -24.37 -0.98
N MET A 224 7.26 -24.43 -0.96
CA MET A 224 6.45 -24.62 0.23
C MET A 224 5.49 -25.80 0.09
#